data_AF-A0A377H006-F1
#
_entry.id   AF-A0A377H006-F1
#
_cell.length_a   1.000
_cell.length_b   1.000
_cell.length_c   1.000
_cell.angle_alpha   90.00
_cell.angle_beta   90.00
_cell.angle_gamma   90.00
#
_symmetry.space_group_name_H-M   'P 1'
#
loop_
_entity.id
_entity.type
_entity.pdbx_description
1 polymer ?
#
loop_
_entity_poly.entity_id
_entity_poly.type
_entity_poly.pdbx_seq_one_letter_code
_entity_poly.pdbx_strand_id
1 'polypeptide(L)'
;MKKILMGLFLITSLIVVAEGPYDYLEDKLEFKYSVLTDNKNNSLSIDGIDIGSFHGRIYVNMEIESFSGDGGWGKFDKGSYDRIAKQIADEIRGMLNTKDQIEITLILEKEMGKDMMLHNGLY
;
A
#
# COMPACT_ATOMS: atom_id res chain seq x y z
N MET A 1 -3.75 12.29 57.31
CA MET A 1 -3.22 12.58 55.97
C MET A 1 -3.01 11.27 55.21
N LYS A 2 -3.74 11.03 54.13
CA LYS A 2 -3.20 10.62 52.81
C LYS A 2 -4.39 10.44 51.88
N LYS A 3 -4.44 11.32 50.88
CA LYS A 3 -5.50 11.47 49.90
C LYS A 3 -5.57 10.19 49.06
N ILE A 4 -6.78 9.70 48.83
CA ILE A 4 -7.08 8.67 47.83
C ILE A 4 -6.71 9.30 46.49
N LEU A 5 -5.58 8.89 45.92
CA LEU A 5 -5.18 9.27 44.58
C LEU A 5 -6.08 8.45 43.64
N MET A 6 -7.25 9.01 43.31
CA MET A 6 -8.01 8.58 42.13
C MET A 6 -7.09 8.77 40.94
N GLY A 7 -6.44 7.69 40.53
CA GLY A 7 -5.71 7.64 39.28
C GLY A 7 -6.71 8.02 38.19
N LEU A 8 -6.48 9.18 37.56
CA LEU A 8 -7.06 9.47 36.27
C LEU A 8 -6.65 8.33 35.35
N PHE A 9 -7.56 7.36 35.17
CA PHE A 9 -7.53 6.49 34.02
C PHE A 9 -7.89 7.42 32.86
N LEU A 10 -6.86 8.02 32.27
CA LEU A 10 -6.99 8.78 31.04
C LEU A 10 -7.38 7.75 29.99
N ILE A 11 -8.68 7.57 29.79
CA ILE A 11 -9.23 6.87 28.66
C ILE A 11 -8.84 7.75 27.48
N THR A 12 -7.65 7.50 26.91
CA THR A 12 -7.35 7.97 25.57
C THR A 12 -8.34 7.25 24.68
N SER A 13 -9.49 7.89 24.48
CA SER A 13 -10.44 7.58 23.43
C SER A 13 -9.61 7.36 22.17
N LEU A 14 -9.45 6.08 21.81
CA LEU A 14 -9.02 5.70 20.48
C LEU A 14 -10.00 6.43 19.57
N ILE A 15 -9.47 7.42 18.85
CA ILE A 15 -10.21 8.10 17.80
C ILE A 15 -10.56 6.97 16.85
N VAL A 16 -11.81 6.51 16.89
CA VAL A 16 -12.40 5.79 15.77
C VAL A 16 -12.52 6.87 14.70
N VAL A 17 -11.47 6.97 13.87
CA VAL A 17 -11.59 7.62 12.58
C VAL A 17 -12.60 6.76 11.82
N ALA A 18 -13.60 7.39 11.20
CA ALA A 18 -14.71 6.72 10.53
C ALA A 18 -14.31 6.06 9.17
N GLU A 19 -13.00 5.84 9.02
CA GLU A 19 -12.27 5.37 7.86
C GLU A 19 -11.63 4.03 8.30
N GLY A 20 -11.49 3.07 7.38
CA GLY A 20 -10.89 1.78 7.66
C GLY A 20 -9.51 1.91 8.34
N PRO A 21 -9.00 0.84 8.96
CA PRO A 21 -7.71 0.90 9.67
C PRO A 21 -6.52 1.27 8.77
N TYR A 22 -6.70 1.29 7.45
CA TYR A 22 -5.65 1.53 6.46
C TYR A 22 -5.83 2.79 5.62
N ASP A 23 -6.97 3.47 5.64
CA ASP A 23 -7.25 4.59 4.72
C ASP A 23 -6.18 5.69 4.77
N TYR A 24 -5.72 6.08 5.97
CA TYR A 24 -4.61 7.04 6.10
C TYR A 24 -3.29 6.54 5.49
N LEU A 25 -3.03 5.24 5.58
CA LEU A 25 -1.84 4.61 5.02
C LEU A 25 -1.94 4.53 3.48
N GLU A 26 -3.12 4.17 2.97
CA GLU A 26 -3.47 4.15 1.55
C GLU A 26 -3.26 5.55 0.93
N ASP A 27 -3.96 6.57 1.45
CA ASP A 27 -3.84 7.97 1.01
C ASP A 27 -2.38 8.45 0.93
N LYS A 28 -1.59 8.09 1.95
CA LYS A 28 -0.19 8.50 2.03
C LYS A 28 0.68 7.79 1.00
N LEU A 29 0.43 6.50 0.76
CA LEU A 29 1.16 5.74 -0.25
C LEU A 29 0.74 6.17 -1.65
N GLU A 30 -0.54 6.36 -1.91
CA GLU A 30 -1.06 6.86 -3.19
C GLU A 30 -0.45 8.23 -3.53
N PHE A 31 -0.45 9.16 -2.58
CA PHE A 31 0.16 10.46 -2.79
C PHE A 31 1.64 10.35 -3.20
N LYS A 32 2.40 9.48 -2.52
CA LYS A 32 3.83 9.32 -2.74
C LYS A 32 4.18 8.50 -3.98
N TYR A 33 3.37 7.49 -4.30
CA TYR A 33 3.64 6.49 -5.33
C TYR A 33 2.68 6.59 -6.53
N SER A 34 1.93 7.69 -6.64
CA SER A 34 1.08 8.04 -7.80
C SER A 34 1.77 7.87 -9.16
N VAL A 35 3.09 8.05 -9.22
CA VAL A 35 3.90 7.68 -10.40
C VAL A 35 5.15 6.92 -9.96
N LEU A 36 5.28 5.68 -10.42
CA LEU A 36 6.53 4.92 -10.30
C LEU A 36 7.42 5.24 -11.48
N THR A 37 8.70 5.49 -11.25
CA THR A 37 9.69 5.70 -12.32
C THR A 37 10.84 4.72 -12.16
N ASP A 38 11.17 4.02 -13.23
CA ASP A 38 12.28 3.07 -13.23
C ASP A 38 13.64 3.72 -13.53
N ASN A 39 14.71 2.93 -13.42
CA ASN A 39 16.07 3.36 -13.75
C ASN A 39 16.33 3.65 -15.24
N LYS A 40 15.36 3.40 -16.12
CA LYS A 40 15.40 3.67 -17.56
C LYS A 40 14.49 4.84 -17.95
N ASN A 41 13.93 5.56 -16.97
CA ASN A 41 12.95 6.64 -17.13
C ASN A 41 11.63 6.20 -17.81
N ASN A 42 11.25 4.93 -17.69
CA ASN A 42 9.86 4.53 -17.93
C ASN A 42 9.04 4.77 -16.66
N SER A 43 7.75 5.05 -16.84
CA SER A 43 6.85 5.33 -15.74
C SER A 43 5.60 4.45 -15.77
N LEU A 44 5.07 4.17 -14.59
CA LEU A 44 3.73 3.63 -14.37
C LEU A 44 2.93 4.66 -13.57
N SER A 45 1.74 5.00 -14.04
CA SER A 45 0.79 5.81 -13.28
C SER A 45 0.00 4.88 -12.40
N ILE A 46 0.08 5.06 -11.08
CA ILE A 46 -0.70 4.31 -10.11
C ILE A 46 -2.03 5.04 -9.92
N ASP A 47 -3.13 4.33 -10.12
CA ASP A 47 -4.49 4.87 -9.99
C ASP A 47 -5.04 4.68 -8.57
N GLY A 48 -4.69 3.57 -7.92
CA GLY A 48 -5.12 3.25 -6.56
C GLY A 48 -4.13 2.36 -5.82
N ILE A 49 -4.16 2.43 -4.49
CA ILE A 49 -3.47 1.52 -3.57
C ILE A 49 -4.42 1.10 -2.45
N ASP A 50 -4.89 -0.14 -2.48
CA ASP A 50 -5.68 -0.73 -1.40
C ASP A 50 -4.83 -1.61 -0.48
N ILE A 51 -5.15 -1.59 0.81
CA ILE A 51 -4.45 -2.37 1.83
C ILE A 51 -5.46 -3.15 2.68
N GLY A 52 -5.18 -4.44 2.83
CA GLY A 52 -5.92 -5.32 3.72
C GLY A 52 -5.00 -6.13 4.62
N SER A 53 -5.57 -6.75 5.65
CA SER A 53 -4.86 -7.80 6.40
C SER A 53 -5.73 -9.02 6.62
N PHE A 54 -5.09 -10.19 6.51
CA PHE A 54 -5.72 -11.48 6.76
C PHE A 54 -4.67 -12.49 7.25
N HIS A 55 -4.95 -13.13 8.39
CA HIS A 55 -4.12 -14.17 9.00
C HIS A 55 -2.63 -13.79 9.19
N GLY A 56 -2.33 -12.59 9.71
CA GLY A 56 -0.95 -12.16 9.98
C GLY A 56 -0.14 -11.86 8.72
N ARG A 57 -0.83 -11.57 7.61
CA ARG A 57 -0.28 -11.07 6.37
C ARG A 57 -1.02 -9.80 5.97
N ILE A 58 -0.27 -8.83 5.47
CA ILE A 58 -0.83 -7.62 4.86
C ILE A 58 -0.78 -7.79 3.35
N TYR A 59 -1.87 -7.43 2.70
CA TYR A 59 -2.05 -7.48 1.25
C TYR A 59 -2.15 -6.05 0.75
N VAL A 60 -1.44 -5.75 -0.33
CA VAL A 60 -1.42 -4.45 -0.97
C VAL A 60 -1.73 -4.68 -2.44
N ASN A 61 -2.80 -4.09 -2.93
CA ASN A 61 -3.07 -4.04 -4.36
C ASN A 61 -2.69 -2.65 -4.85
N MET A 62 -1.83 -2.60 -5.87
CA MET A 62 -1.53 -1.38 -6.59
C MET A 62 -2.11 -1.50 -7.99
N GLU A 63 -2.84 -0.48 -8.40
CA GLU A 63 -3.62 -0.50 -9.63
C GLU A 63 -3.01 0.47 -10.64
N ILE A 64 -2.91 0.03 -11.88
CA ILE A 64 -2.62 0.88 -13.02
C ILE A 64 -3.77 0.72 -14.02
N GLU A 65 -4.26 1.84 -14.56
CA GLU A 65 -5.34 1.80 -15.54
C GLU A 65 -4.79 1.87 -16.97
N SER A 66 -5.43 1.16 -17.90
CA SER A 66 -5.19 1.36 -19.32
C SER A 66 -6.42 1.05 -20.18
N PHE A 67 -6.82 2.03 -21.01
CA PHE A 67 -7.79 1.79 -22.09
C PHE A 67 -7.32 0.71 -23.08
N SER A 68 -6.03 0.71 -23.44
CA SER A 68 -5.45 -0.26 -24.37
C SER A 68 -3.97 -0.50 -24.08
N GLY A 69 -3.55 -1.77 -24.09
CA GLY A 69 -2.16 -2.16 -23.86
C GLY A 69 -1.96 -2.74 -22.46
N ASP A 70 -0.76 -2.51 -21.91
CA ASP A 70 -0.30 -3.07 -20.64
C ASP A 70 0.02 -2.00 -19.58
N GLY A 71 -0.50 -0.78 -19.74
CA GLY A 71 -0.24 0.33 -18.81
C GLY A 71 1.23 0.78 -18.76
N GLY A 72 2.07 0.39 -19.74
CA GLY A 72 3.51 0.66 -19.73
C GLY A 72 4.33 -0.43 -19.04
N TRP A 73 3.68 -1.46 -18.51
CA TRP A 73 4.33 -2.55 -17.79
C TRP A 73 5.43 -3.21 -18.63
N GLY A 74 5.20 -3.56 -19.88
CA GLY A 74 6.18 -4.29 -20.71
C GLY A 74 7.52 -3.57 -20.89
N LYS A 75 7.54 -2.23 -20.76
CA LYS A 75 8.77 -1.42 -20.84
C LYS A 75 9.43 -1.20 -19.49
N PHE A 76 8.64 -1.21 -18.42
CA PHE A 76 9.10 -0.92 -17.07
C PHE A 76 10.09 -1.97 -16.55
N ASP A 77 11.21 -1.53 -15.99
CA ASP A 77 12.25 -2.38 -15.43
C ASP A 77 11.80 -3.12 -14.17
N LYS A 78 11.84 -4.46 -14.21
CA LYS A 78 11.30 -5.31 -13.12
C LYS A 78 12.15 -5.26 -11.85
N GLY A 79 13.46 -5.13 -12.00
CA GLY A 79 14.34 -4.92 -10.86
C GLY A 79 14.09 -3.58 -10.18
N SER A 80 13.75 -2.53 -10.93
CA SER A 80 13.30 -1.26 -10.35
C SER A 80 11.97 -1.39 -9.63
N TYR A 81 10.99 -2.08 -10.23
CA TYR A 81 9.72 -2.37 -9.58
C TYR A 81 9.93 -3.10 -8.25
N ASP A 82 10.70 -4.18 -8.22
CA ASP A 82 10.93 -4.95 -6.98
C ASP A 82 11.58 -4.13 -5.87
N ARG A 83 12.49 -3.22 -6.22
CA ARG A 83 13.08 -2.29 -5.23
C ARG A 83 12.03 -1.34 -4.65
N ILE A 84 11.16 -0.80 -5.49
CA ILE A 84 10.08 0.09 -5.07
C ILE A 84 9.07 -0.66 -4.21
N ALA A 85 8.62 -1.84 -4.64
CA ALA A 85 7.70 -2.68 -3.88
C ALA A 85 8.27 -3.03 -2.50
N LYS A 86 9.56 -3.36 -2.41
CA LYS A 86 10.22 -3.55 -1.12
C LYS A 86 10.22 -2.30 -0.25
N GLN A 87 10.44 -1.12 -0.82
CA GLN A 87 10.36 0.15 -0.07
C GLN A 87 8.95 0.39 0.46
N ILE A 88 7.92 0.16 -0.36
CA ILE A 88 6.52 0.25 0.06
C ILE A 88 6.25 -0.71 1.23
N ALA A 89 6.69 -1.96 1.13
CA ALA A 89 6.55 -2.94 2.21
C ALA A 89 7.23 -2.50 3.51
N ASP A 90 8.45 -1.99 3.44
CA ASP A 90 9.19 -1.49 4.60
C ASP A 90 8.54 -0.26 5.23
N GLU A 91 7.95 0.63 4.41
CA GLU A 91 7.19 1.79 4.86
C GLU A 91 5.89 1.42 5.55
N ILE A 92 5.14 0.46 5.00
CA ILE A 92 3.93 -0.11 5.61
C ILE A 92 4.27 -0.71 6.98
N ARG A 93 5.33 -1.52 7.06
CA ARG A 93 5.80 -2.08 8.34
C ARG A 93 6.15 -1.01 9.35
N GLY A 94 6.84 0.04 8.90
CA GLY A 94 7.21 1.17 9.75
C GLY A 94 6.00 1.92 10.29
N MET A 95 4.98 2.13 9.46
CA MET A 95 3.77 2.86 9.84
C MET A 95 2.84 2.04 10.74
N LEU A 96 2.73 0.74 10.48
CA LEU A 96 1.90 -0.18 11.28
C LEU A 96 2.63 -0.78 12.48
N ASN A 97 3.93 -0.52 12.62
CA ASN A 97 4.80 -1.14 13.63
C ASN A 97 4.65 -2.67 13.69
N THR A 98 4.71 -3.32 12.52
CA THR A 98 4.55 -4.77 12.37
C THR A 98 5.80 -5.42 11.76
N LYS A 99 5.91 -6.73 11.95
CA LYS A 99 6.90 -7.60 11.30
C LYS A 99 6.28 -8.54 10.27
N ASP A 100 5.00 -8.37 10.00
CA ASP A 100 4.27 -9.23 9.08
C ASP A 100 4.86 -9.17 7.66
N GLN A 101 4.63 -10.24 6.91
CA GLN A 101 4.96 -10.25 5.49
C GLN A 101 3.97 -9.36 4.74
N ILE A 102 4.47 -8.62 3.76
CA ILE A 102 3.66 -7.74 2.92
C ILE A 102 3.61 -8.36 1.52
N GLU A 103 2.42 -8.77 1.11
CA GLU A 103 2.18 -9.25 -0.24
C GLU A 103 1.71 -8.09 -1.11
N ILE A 104 2.48 -7.75 -2.14
CA ILE A 104 2.16 -6.65 -3.04
C ILE A 104 1.84 -7.21 -4.41
N THR A 105 0.63 -6.90 -4.88
CA THR A 105 0.11 -7.28 -6.19
C THR A 105 -0.02 -6.02 -7.06
N LEU A 106 0.54 -6.06 -8.27
CA LEU A 106 0.28 -5.04 -9.29
C LEU A 106 -0.81 -5.55 -10.23
N ILE A 107 -1.89 -4.78 -10.33
CA ILE A 107 -3.06 -5.08 -11.15
C ILE A 107 -3.12 -4.05 -12.28
N LEU A 108 -3.34 -4.54 -13.50
CA LEU A 108 -3.75 -3.73 -14.63
C LEU A 108 -5.27 -3.75 -14.72
N GLU A 109 -5.88 -2.63 -14.40
CA GLU A 109 -7.29 -2.39 -14.66
C GLU A 109 -7.50 -2.06 -16.13
N LYS A 110 -8.47 -2.74 -16.74
CA LYS A 110 -8.80 -2.52 -18.15
C LYS A 110 -10.18 -1.91 -18.25
N GLU A 111 -10.24 -0.67 -18.74
CA GLU A 111 -11.53 -0.01 -19.07
C GLU A 111 -12.40 -0.90 -19.98
N MET A 112 -11.77 -1.68 -20.86
CA MET A 112 -12.42 -2.67 -21.69
C MET A 112 -11.75 -4.04 -21.54
N GLY A 113 -12.31 -4.89 -20.68
CA GLY A 113 -11.89 -6.28 -20.57
C GLY A 113 -11.98 -6.82 -19.15
N LYS A 114 -11.06 -7.72 -18.81
CA LYS A 114 -10.85 -8.20 -17.46
C LYS A 114 -9.52 -7.67 -16.97
N ASP A 115 -9.47 -7.36 -15.68
CA ASP A 115 -8.25 -6.95 -15.02
C ASP A 115 -7.22 -8.06 -15.05
N MET A 116 -5.96 -7.67 -15.03
CA MET A 116 -4.84 -8.59 -15.17
C MET A 116 -3.84 -8.37 -14.05
N MET A 117 -3.53 -9.43 -13.31
CA MET A 117 -2.39 -9.44 -12.41
C MET A 117 -1.09 -9.38 -13.24
N LEU A 118 -0.35 -8.30 -13.09
CA LEU A 118 0.93 -8.08 -13.78
C LEU A 118 2.12 -8.60 -12.97
N HIS A 119 2.03 -8.48 -11.65
CA HIS A 119 3.06 -8.91 -10.71
C HIS A 119 2.44 -9.26 -9.36
N ASN A 120 3.04 -10.22 -8.65
CA ASN A 120 2.75 -10.52 -7.26
C ASN A 120 4.06 -10.91 -6.58
N GLY A 121 4.32 -10.34 -5.41
CA GLY A 121 5.54 -10.59 -4.66
C GLY A 121 5.31 -10.52 -3.17
N LEU A 122 6.04 -11.35 -2.42
CA LEU A 122 6.05 -11.35 -0.97
C LEU A 122 7.33 -10.69 -0.48
N TYR A 123 7.19 -9.56 0.21
CA TYR A 123 8.26 -8.70 0.69
C TYR A 123 8.29 -8.66 2.21
#